data_AF-D7FG14-F1
#
_entry.id   AF-D7FG14-F1
#
_cell.length_a   1.000
_cell.length_b   1.000
_cell.length_c   1.000
_cell.angle_alpha   90.00
_cell.angle_beta   90.00
_cell.angle_gamma   90.00
#
_symmetry.space_group_name_H-M   'P 1'
#
loop_
_entity.id
_entity.type
_entity.pdbx_description
1 polymer ?
#
loop_
_entity_poly.entity_id
_entity_poly.type
_entity_poly.pdbx_seq_one_letter_code
_entity_poly.pdbx_strand_id
1 'polypeptide(L)'
;MPKKEPLKMSKKRIFKDFLKEAKQHRPIVFYTDNDCDGMLAGSVLMSMCYRLGIKDFFFFSPLRNVHGYGFTDLAINDLLSQPYIFNPKTNQLVRLDCIKNQFQKDPLLFSADLGADLAADTQLQEILLERFEQCIITDHHKSFEVGLIDGNKIAYINLNDEKDANYYSGAFTSALVFSQIFQTQTTPLEEELIAITLLSDRIDLDHGDNLDMVLNLAPVKHERIQCFFKDKDLSLAQDDLDGISNLYGFNCINYINALSRFEWG
;
A
#
# COMPACT_ATOMS: atom_id res chain seq x y z
N MET A 1 17.79 -19.14 14.93
CA MET A 1 16.39 -18.78 15.23
C MET A 1 15.48 -19.76 14.51
N PRO A 2 14.36 -20.21 15.11
CA PRO A 2 13.46 -21.14 14.42
C PRO A 2 12.84 -20.42 13.22
N LYS A 3 12.93 -21.02 12.03
CA LYS A 3 12.26 -20.53 10.83
C LYS A 3 10.76 -20.43 11.09
N LYS A 4 10.23 -19.20 11.12
CA LYS A 4 8.82 -18.94 11.47
C LYS A 4 7.91 -19.38 10.32
N GLU A 5 6.74 -19.92 10.68
CA GLU A 5 5.74 -20.36 9.71
C GLU A 5 5.23 -19.17 8.88
N PRO A 6 5.00 -19.33 7.56
CA PRO A 6 4.40 -18.28 6.76
C PRO A 6 3.02 -17.90 7.32
N LEU A 7 2.72 -16.61 7.35
CA LEU A 7 1.43 -16.06 7.78
C LEU A 7 0.29 -16.79 7.04
N LYS A 8 -0.50 -17.59 7.76
CA LYS A 8 -1.65 -18.33 7.21
C LYS A 8 -2.89 -17.45 7.25
N MET A 9 -3.04 -16.57 6.26
CA MET A 9 -4.31 -15.87 6.04
C MET A 9 -5.38 -16.83 5.50
N SER A 10 -6.63 -16.64 5.94
CA SER A 10 -7.76 -17.44 5.46
C SER A 10 -7.92 -17.30 3.94
N LYS A 11 -8.18 -18.41 3.25
CA LYS A 11 -8.44 -18.39 1.80
C LYS A 11 -9.81 -17.76 1.56
N LYS A 12 -9.84 -16.50 1.14
CA LYS A 12 -11.08 -15.80 0.77
C LYS A 12 -11.40 -16.03 -0.72
N ARG A 13 -12.69 -16.23 -1.04
CA ARG A 13 -13.15 -16.44 -2.43
C ARG A 13 -12.78 -15.25 -3.33
N ILE A 14 -12.98 -14.03 -2.82
CA ILE A 14 -12.64 -12.78 -3.51
C ILE A 14 -11.19 -12.73 -4.00
N PHE A 15 -10.22 -13.33 -3.29
CA PHE A 15 -8.82 -13.37 -3.75
C PHE A 15 -8.65 -14.18 -5.03
N LYS A 16 -9.36 -15.30 -5.15
CA LYS A 16 -9.33 -16.13 -6.36
C LYS A 16 -9.95 -15.39 -7.55
N ASP A 17 -11.05 -14.70 -7.31
CA ASP A 17 -11.76 -13.95 -8.34
C ASP A 17 -10.94 -12.71 -8.77
N PHE A 18 -10.35 -11.97 -7.83
CA PHE A 18 -9.45 -10.84 -8.10
C PHE A 18 -8.25 -11.27 -8.94
N LEU A 19 -7.57 -12.36 -8.56
CA LEU A 19 -6.45 -12.92 -9.33
C LEU A 19 -6.87 -13.26 -10.77
N LYS A 20 -8.05 -13.87 -10.93
CA LYS A 20 -8.57 -14.26 -12.25
C LYS A 20 -8.82 -13.02 -13.10
N GLU A 21 -9.48 -12.00 -12.56
CA GLU A 21 -9.80 -10.77 -13.29
C GLU A 21 -8.53 -9.99 -13.66
N ALA A 22 -7.56 -9.86 -12.75
CA ALA A 22 -6.27 -9.22 -13.03
C ALA A 22 -5.50 -9.95 -14.14
N LYS A 23 -5.47 -11.30 -14.12
CA LYS A 23 -4.89 -12.10 -15.21
C LYS A 23 -5.62 -11.97 -16.55
N GLN A 24 -6.88 -11.54 -16.53
CA GLN A 24 -7.68 -11.24 -17.71
C GLN A 24 -7.60 -9.77 -18.13
N HIS A 25 -6.53 -9.06 -17.73
CA HIS A 25 -6.28 -7.67 -18.06
C HIS A 25 -7.41 -6.72 -17.61
N ARG A 26 -8.11 -7.05 -16.52
CA ARG A 26 -8.95 -6.05 -15.85
C ARG A 26 -8.03 -5.06 -15.14
N PRO A 27 -8.22 -3.74 -15.33
CA PRO A 27 -7.34 -2.75 -14.74
C PRO A 27 -7.46 -2.74 -13.21
N ILE A 28 -6.35 -2.49 -12.52
CA ILE A 28 -6.29 -2.32 -11.06
C ILE A 28 -6.03 -0.85 -10.74
N VAL A 29 -6.87 -0.23 -9.92
CA VAL A 29 -6.60 1.08 -9.31
C VAL A 29 -6.16 0.82 -7.87
N PHE A 30 -4.91 1.18 -7.58
CA PHE A 30 -4.40 1.20 -6.21
C PHE A 30 -4.76 2.51 -5.53
N TYR A 31 -5.38 2.44 -4.36
CA TYR A 31 -5.68 3.60 -3.52
C TYR A 31 -4.75 3.57 -2.31
N THR A 32 -3.78 4.48 -2.25
CA THR A 32 -2.76 4.45 -1.20
C THR A 32 -2.83 5.69 -0.32
N ASP A 33 -2.47 5.59 0.95
CA ASP A 33 -2.29 6.80 1.77
C ASP A 33 -1.14 7.68 1.25
N ASN A 34 -1.07 8.90 1.77
CA ASN A 34 -0.15 9.96 1.34
C ASN A 34 1.06 10.13 2.27
N ASP A 35 1.16 9.41 3.37
CA ASP A 35 2.35 9.45 4.20
C ASP A 35 3.44 8.49 3.67
N CYS A 36 4.53 8.34 4.42
CA CYS A 36 5.64 7.49 3.98
C CYS A 36 5.25 6.01 3.85
N ASP A 37 4.33 5.48 4.66
CA ASP A 37 3.92 4.08 4.54
C ASP A 37 3.04 3.89 3.31
N GLY A 38 1.96 4.66 3.16
CA GLY A 38 1.10 4.61 1.98
C GLY A 38 1.84 4.82 0.65
N MET A 39 2.74 5.81 0.57
CA MET A 39 3.50 6.09 -0.66
C MET A 39 4.49 4.96 -1.00
N LEU A 40 5.13 4.36 0.00
CA LEU A 40 5.99 3.21 -0.21
C LEU A 40 5.20 1.92 -0.48
N ALA A 41 3.99 1.78 0.06
CA ALA A 41 3.06 0.71 -0.31
C ALA A 41 2.76 0.73 -1.81
N GLY A 42 2.46 1.92 -2.36
CA GLY A 42 2.29 2.11 -3.79
C GLY A 42 3.53 1.70 -4.60
N SER A 43 4.72 2.05 -4.12
CA SER A 43 5.99 1.67 -4.76
C SER A 43 6.24 0.15 -4.73
N VAL A 44 5.94 -0.51 -3.63
CA VAL A 44 6.03 -1.96 -3.48
C VAL A 44 5.05 -2.66 -4.43
N LEU A 45 3.78 -2.26 -4.41
CA LEU A 45 2.74 -2.83 -5.29
C LEU A 45 3.06 -2.62 -6.77
N MET A 46 3.62 -1.47 -7.13
CA MET A 46 4.13 -1.21 -8.49
C MET A 46 5.24 -2.18 -8.88
N SER A 47 6.25 -2.38 -8.01
CA SER A 47 7.34 -3.35 -8.25
C SER A 47 6.79 -4.76 -8.47
N MET A 48 5.89 -5.19 -7.59
CA MET A 48 5.24 -6.49 -7.68
C MET A 48 4.45 -6.65 -8.99
N CYS A 49 3.69 -5.62 -9.40
CA CYS A 49 2.95 -5.64 -10.67
C CYS A 49 3.88 -5.82 -11.87
N TYR A 50 4.97 -5.05 -11.94
CA TYR A 50 5.95 -5.18 -13.03
C TYR A 50 6.56 -6.58 -13.08
N ARG A 51 6.96 -7.12 -11.94
CA ARG A 51 7.54 -8.47 -11.83
C ARG A 51 6.56 -9.57 -12.20
N LEU A 52 5.28 -9.41 -11.86
CA LEU A 52 4.20 -10.35 -12.17
C LEU A 52 3.67 -10.19 -13.61
N GLY A 53 4.15 -9.19 -14.37
CA GLY A 53 3.69 -8.92 -15.72
C GLY A 53 2.29 -8.28 -15.80
N ILE A 54 1.80 -7.74 -14.69
CA ILE A 54 0.55 -6.95 -14.63
C ILE A 54 0.87 -5.58 -15.20
N LYS A 55 0.21 -5.19 -16.29
CA LYS A 55 0.52 -3.94 -17.02
C LYS A 55 -0.54 -2.85 -16.87
N ASP A 56 -1.74 -3.26 -16.47
CA ASP A 56 -2.93 -2.43 -16.48
C ASP A 56 -3.24 -2.00 -15.04
N PHE A 57 -2.35 -1.17 -14.47
CA PHE A 57 -2.49 -0.68 -13.11
C PHE A 57 -2.25 0.82 -13.01
N PHE A 58 -2.88 1.43 -12.01
CA PHE A 58 -2.98 2.86 -11.80
C PHE A 58 -2.95 3.18 -10.31
N PHE A 59 -2.65 4.43 -9.94
CA PHE A 59 -2.59 4.85 -8.55
C PHE A 59 -3.44 6.09 -8.31
N PHE A 60 -4.12 6.12 -7.18
CA PHE A 60 -4.73 7.30 -6.61
C PHE A 60 -4.23 7.41 -5.17
N SER A 61 -3.77 8.60 -4.79
CA SER A 61 -3.44 8.90 -3.40
C SER A 61 -4.13 10.21 -3.04
N PRO A 62 -4.87 10.28 -1.92
CA PRO A 62 -5.58 11.48 -1.54
C PRO A 62 -4.58 12.57 -1.14
N LEU A 63 -4.73 13.78 -1.69
CA LEU A 63 -3.88 14.90 -1.32
C LEU A 63 -4.18 15.33 0.12
N ARG A 64 -3.19 15.29 1.00
CA ARG A 64 -3.38 15.48 2.45
C ARG A 64 -4.11 16.78 2.80
N ASN A 65 -3.72 17.88 2.15
CA ASN A 65 -4.23 19.22 2.43
C ASN A 65 -5.56 19.54 1.74
N VAL A 66 -6.02 18.68 0.82
CA VAL A 66 -7.27 18.87 0.06
C VAL A 66 -8.31 17.84 0.47
N HIS A 67 -7.95 16.56 0.35
CA HIS A 67 -8.84 15.42 0.58
C HIS A 67 -8.85 14.96 2.04
N GLY A 68 -7.74 15.14 2.76
CA GLY A 68 -7.53 14.52 4.07
C GLY A 68 -7.07 13.06 3.97
N TYR A 69 -7.24 12.31 5.06
CA TYR A 69 -6.90 10.88 5.16
C TYR A 69 -8.12 10.02 4.81
N GLY A 70 -7.89 8.87 4.16
CA GLY A 70 -8.93 7.87 3.88
C GLY A 70 -9.81 8.15 2.66
N PHE A 71 -11.01 7.58 2.68
CA PHE A 71 -12.04 7.64 1.64
C PHE A 71 -13.05 8.77 1.93
N THR A 72 -12.58 10.01 2.07
CA THR A 72 -13.47 11.16 2.30
C THR A 72 -14.36 11.43 1.09
N ASP A 73 -15.53 12.04 1.30
CA ASP A 73 -16.46 12.39 0.21
C ASP A 73 -15.77 13.13 -0.94
N LEU A 74 -14.86 14.06 -0.62
CA LEU A 74 -14.11 14.81 -1.62
C LEU A 74 -13.10 13.92 -2.36
N ALA A 75 -12.34 13.09 -1.64
CA ALA A 75 -11.40 12.15 -2.27
C ALA A 75 -12.11 11.21 -3.25
N ILE A 76 -13.31 10.75 -2.88
CA ILE A 76 -14.12 9.85 -3.69
C ILE A 76 -14.69 10.55 -4.90
N ASN A 77 -15.27 11.74 -4.71
CA ASN A 77 -15.74 12.54 -5.84
C ASN A 77 -14.61 12.80 -6.85
N ASP A 78 -13.40 13.08 -6.38
CA ASP A 78 -12.26 13.36 -7.24
C ASP A 78 -11.68 12.09 -7.88
N LEU A 79 -11.60 10.97 -7.16
CA LEU A 79 -11.29 9.65 -7.72
C LEU A 79 -12.24 9.29 -8.87
N LEU A 80 -13.54 9.53 -8.70
CA LEU A 80 -14.57 9.11 -9.64
C LEU A 80 -14.73 10.07 -10.83
N SER A 81 -14.44 11.36 -10.65
CA SER A 81 -14.82 12.39 -11.64
C SER A 81 -13.65 13.19 -12.22
N GLN A 82 -12.53 13.30 -11.52
CA GLN A 82 -11.42 14.19 -11.87
C GLN A 82 -10.18 13.42 -12.36
N PRO A 83 -9.27 14.07 -13.11
CA PRO A 83 -8.03 13.45 -13.56
C PRO A 83 -6.99 13.42 -12.44
N TYR A 84 -7.22 12.59 -11.41
CA TYR A 84 -6.26 12.39 -10.31
C TYR A 84 -5.64 10.99 -10.27
N ILE A 85 -6.06 10.08 -11.15
CA ILE A 85 -5.52 8.73 -11.18
C ILE A 85 -4.23 8.72 -11.99
N PHE A 86 -3.09 8.48 -11.35
CA PHE A 86 -1.79 8.39 -11.98
C PHE A 86 -1.65 7.10 -12.81
N ASN A 87 -1.27 7.27 -14.08
CA ASN A 87 -0.89 6.19 -14.98
C ASN A 87 0.65 6.09 -15.06
N PRO A 88 1.27 5.06 -14.45
CA PRO A 88 2.72 4.92 -14.43
C PRO A 88 3.32 4.63 -15.82
N LYS A 89 2.53 4.16 -16.78
CA LYS A 89 3.00 3.89 -18.16
C LYS A 89 3.17 5.18 -18.97
N THR A 90 2.31 6.16 -18.76
CA THR A 90 2.30 7.41 -19.52
C THR A 90 2.80 8.61 -18.73
N ASN A 91 2.98 8.44 -17.41
CA ASN A 91 3.33 9.51 -16.47
C ASN A 91 2.32 10.67 -16.52
N GLN A 92 1.03 10.35 -16.62
CA GLN A 92 -0.06 11.31 -16.72
C GLN A 92 -1.16 10.95 -15.72
N LEU A 93 -1.91 11.96 -15.30
CA LEU A 93 -3.16 11.75 -14.56
C LEU A 93 -4.31 11.52 -15.54
N VAL A 94 -5.18 10.57 -15.23
CA VAL A 94 -6.34 10.17 -16.04
C VAL A 94 -7.60 10.12 -15.17
N ARG A 95 -8.77 10.19 -15.82
CA ARG A 95 -10.06 9.99 -15.16
C ARG A 95 -10.42 8.51 -15.14
N LEU A 96 -11.20 8.09 -14.14
CA LEU A 96 -11.67 6.70 -14.01
C LEU A 96 -12.47 6.21 -15.22
N ASP A 97 -13.30 7.07 -15.82
CA ASP A 97 -14.07 6.76 -17.01
C ASP A 97 -13.18 6.50 -18.24
N CYS A 98 -12.04 7.17 -18.36
CA CYS A 98 -11.04 6.87 -19.39
C CYS A 98 -10.49 5.45 -19.24
N ILE A 99 -10.22 5.01 -18.01
CA ILE A 99 -9.77 3.64 -17.73
C ILE A 99 -10.89 2.66 -18.12
N LYS A 100 -12.12 2.85 -17.63
CA LYS A 100 -13.26 1.99 -17.98
C LYS A 100 -13.47 1.92 -19.49
N ASN A 101 -13.41 3.04 -20.19
CA ASN A 101 -13.61 3.11 -21.64
C ASN A 101 -12.46 2.45 -22.42
N GLN A 102 -11.22 2.53 -21.94
CA GLN A 102 -10.08 1.87 -22.58
C GLN A 102 -10.20 0.34 -22.48
N PHE A 103 -10.59 -0.18 -21.31
CA PHE A 103 -10.60 -1.62 -21.05
C PHE A 103 -11.97 -2.27 -21.26
N GLN A 104 -13.03 -1.48 -21.42
CA GLN A 104 -14.43 -1.92 -21.50
C GLN A 104 -14.83 -2.79 -20.30
N LYS A 105 -14.26 -2.49 -19.12
CA LYS A 105 -14.43 -3.22 -17.86
C LYS A 105 -14.38 -2.23 -16.70
N ASP A 106 -15.19 -2.47 -15.67
CA ASP A 106 -15.02 -1.78 -14.39
C ASP A 106 -13.70 -2.24 -13.74
N PRO A 107 -12.86 -1.32 -13.25
CA PRO A 107 -11.60 -1.68 -12.62
C PRO A 107 -11.78 -2.47 -11.32
N LEU A 108 -10.70 -3.09 -10.86
CA LEU A 108 -10.53 -3.57 -9.50
C LEU A 108 -9.98 -2.42 -8.64
N LEU A 109 -10.41 -2.31 -7.39
CA LEU A 109 -9.82 -1.43 -6.39
C LEU A 109 -8.98 -2.25 -5.42
N PHE A 110 -7.77 -1.80 -5.13
CA PHE A 110 -6.93 -2.35 -4.07
C PHE A 110 -6.40 -1.21 -3.21
N SER A 111 -6.84 -1.08 -1.95
CA SER A 111 -6.31 -0.06 -1.06
C SER A 111 -5.08 -0.54 -0.32
N ALA A 112 -4.19 0.38 0.04
CA ALA A 112 -3.06 0.14 0.91
C ALA A 112 -2.93 1.26 1.93
N ASP A 113 -2.81 0.89 3.20
CA ASP A 113 -2.61 1.80 4.33
C ASP A 113 -3.80 2.72 4.66
N LEU A 114 -4.99 2.34 4.17
CA LEU A 114 -6.24 3.04 4.48
C LEU A 114 -7.46 2.18 4.16
N GLY A 115 -8.60 2.60 4.70
CA GLY A 115 -9.92 2.10 4.34
C GLY A 115 -10.71 1.49 5.50
N ALA A 116 -10.25 1.60 6.75
CA ALA A 116 -11.10 1.31 7.90
C ALA A 116 -12.40 2.15 7.91
N ASP A 117 -12.34 3.41 7.45
CA ASP A 117 -13.49 4.28 7.25
C ASP A 117 -14.47 3.75 6.19
N LEU A 118 -13.95 3.30 5.03
CA LEU A 118 -14.73 2.62 4.00
C LEU A 118 -15.39 1.34 4.53
N ALA A 119 -14.65 0.54 5.29
CA ALA A 119 -15.16 -0.72 5.83
C ALA A 119 -16.31 -0.51 6.85
N ALA A 120 -16.37 0.66 7.48
CA ALA A 120 -17.42 1.05 8.42
C ALA A 120 -18.62 1.76 7.75
N ASP A 121 -18.47 2.28 6.52
CA ASP A 121 -19.50 3.04 5.82
C ASP A 121 -20.14 2.25 4.66
N THR A 122 -21.37 1.78 4.86
CA THR A 122 -22.10 1.01 3.86
C THR A 122 -22.50 1.83 2.63
N GLN A 123 -22.77 3.13 2.76
CA GLN A 123 -23.13 3.99 1.62
C GLN A 123 -21.94 4.19 0.71
N LEU A 124 -20.77 4.43 1.32
CA LEU A 124 -19.53 4.55 0.58
C LEU A 124 -19.15 3.23 -0.12
N GLN A 125 -19.38 2.08 0.52
CA GLN A 125 -19.23 0.77 -0.11
C GLN A 125 -20.14 0.61 -1.33
N GLU A 126 -21.41 1.03 -1.25
CA GLU A 126 -22.34 1.01 -2.39
C GLU A 126 -21.81 1.85 -3.56
N ILE A 127 -21.39 3.08 -3.29
CA ILE A 127 -20.83 4.01 -4.30
C ILE A 127 -19.64 3.37 -5.03
N LEU A 128 -18.71 2.76 -4.30
CA LEU A 128 -17.55 2.11 -4.92
C LEU A 128 -17.95 0.88 -5.75
N LEU A 129 -18.89 0.06 -5.28
CA LEU A 129 -19.33 -1.13 -6.01
C LEU A 129 -20.13 -0.82 -7.29
N GLU A 130 -20.59 0.42 -7.48
CA GLU A 130 -21.15 0.84 -8.77
C GLU A 130 -20.08 1.18 -9.83
N ARG A 131 -18.81 1.33 -9.43
CA ARG A 131 -17.71 1.79 -10.30
C ARG A 131 -16.54 0.82 -10.34
N PHE A 132 -16.43 -0.07 -9.37
CA PHE A 132 -15.40 -1.10 -9.26
C PHE A 132 -16.04 -2.49 -9.19
N GLU A 133 -15.41 -3.45 -9.87
CA GLU A 133 -15.86 -4.85 -9.88
C GLU A 133 -15.71 -5.50 -8.50
N GLN A 134 -14.56 -5.26 -7.87
CA GLN A 134 -14.20 -5.75 -6.54
C GLN A 134 -13.28 -4.75 -5.85
N CYS A 135 -13.38 -4.69 -4.51
CA CYS A 135 -12.56 -3.85 -3.66
C CYS A 135 -11.84 -4.73 -2.62
N ILE A 136 -10.51 -4.74 -2.65
CA ILE A 136 -9.69 -5.33 -1.59
C ILE A 136 -9.09 -4.19 -0.79
N ILE A 137 -9.47 -4.09 0.47
CA ILE A 137 -9.10 -3.00 1.35
C ILE A 137 -8.09 -3.54 2.35
N THR A 138 -6.90 -2.94 2.38
CA THR A 138 -5.84 -3.32 3.31
C THR A 138 -5.42 -2.14 4.15
N ASP A 139 -5.40 -2.36 5.46
CA ASP A 139 -5.15 -1.34 6.46
C ASP A 139 -4.46 -2.00 7.66
N HIS A 140 -3.87 -1.19 8.51
CA HIS A 140 -3.18 -1.62 9.73
C HIS A 140 -3.59 -0.81 10.97
N HIS A 141 -4.34 0.29 10.79
CA HIS A 141 -4.90 1.10 11.86
C HIS A 141 -5.91 0.33 12.70
N LYS A 142 -6.16 0.77 13.94
CA LYS A 142 -7.15 0.12 14.81
C LYS A 142 -8.51 0.05 14.13
N SER A 143 -9.03 -1.17 13.95
CA SER A 143 -10.35 -1.37 13.37
C SER A 143 -11.49 -0.84 14.24
N PHE A 144 -12.53 -0.38 13.56
CA PHE A 144 -13.85 -0.13 14.13
C PHE A 144 -14.76 -1.32 13.82
N GLU A 145 -16.02 -1.28 14.25
CA GLU A 145 -16.99 -2.30 13.83
C GLU A 145 -17.13 -2.29 12.30
N VAL A 146 -16.78 -3.40 11.67
CA VAL A 146 -16.78 -3.55 10.20
C VAL A 146 -18.10 -4.13 9.75
N GLY A 147 -18.80 -3.43 8.84
CA GLY A 147 -20.04 -3.87 8.22
C GLY A 147 -19.89 -3.97 6.70
N LEU A 148 -19.50 -5.15 6.20
CA LEU A 148 -19.36 -5.37 4.75
C LEU A 148 -20.70 -5.69 4.08
N ILE A 149 -21.10 -4.89 3.10
CA ILE A 149 -22.37 -5.09 2.38
C ILE A 149 -22.37 -6.32 1.46
N ASP A 150 -21.20 -6.72 0.94
CA ASP A 150 -21.03 -7.93 0.13
C ASP A 150 -19.60 -8.50 0.27
N GLY A 151 -19.45 -9.55 1.07
CA GLY A 151 -18.17 -10.24 1.28
C GLY A 151 -17.60 -10.97 0.05
N ASN A 152 -18.33 -11.06 -1.07
CA ASN A 152 -17.79 -11.57 -2.33
C ASN A 152 -17.19 -10.46 -3.21
N LYS A 153 -17.57 -9.20 -2.98
CA LYS A 153 -17.11 -8.04 -3.74
C LYS A 153 -16.20 -7.11 -2.95
N ILE A 154 -16.31 -7.09 -1.63
CA ILE A 154 -15.47 -6.30 -0.74
C ILE A 154 -14.81 -7.21 0.27
N ALA A 155 -13.52 -7.02 0.49
CA ALA A 155 -12.82 -7.58 1.63
C ALA A 155 -12.02 -6.50 2.32
N TYR A 156 -12.25 -6.34 3.62
CA TYR A 156 -11.35 -5.63 4.52
C TYR A 156 -10.38 -6.64 5.14
N ILE A 157 -9.09 -6.31 5.13
CA ILE A 157 -8.02 -7.09 5.71
C ILE A 157 -7.15 -6.17 6.54
N ASN A 158 -7.11 -6.46 7.82
CA ASN A 158 -6.19 -5.86 8.75
C ASN A 158 -5.53 -6.98 9.56
N LEU A 159 -4.20 -7.03 9.52
CA LEU A 159 -3.42 -8.10 10.15
C LEU A 159 -3.06 -7.80 11.61
N ASN A 160 -3.45 -6.62 12.10
CA ASN A 160 -3.23 -6.11 13.45
C ASN A 160 -4.49 -6.22 14.35
N ASP A 161 -5.63 -6.70 13.83
CA ASP A 161 -6.93 -6.72 14.55
C ASP A 161 -6.99 -7.67 15.77
N GLU A 162 -5.95 -8.47 16.04
CA GLU A 162 -5.82 -9.21 17.29
C GLU A 162 -5.32 -8.27 18.40
N LYS A 163 -6.23 -7.79 19.26
CA LYS A 163 -6.02 -6.95 20.49
C LYS A 163 -4.63 -6.32 20.63
N ASP A 164 -4.53 -5.06 20.22
CA ASP A 164 -3.38 -4.15 20.41
C ASP A 164 -2.08 -4.59 19.71
N ALA A 165 -2.15 -5.49 18.73
CA ALA A 165 -1.05 -5.76 17.81
C ALA A 165 -0.78 -4.54 16.91
N ASN A 166 0.46 -4.07 16.84
CA ASN A 166 0.92 -3.13 15.81
C ASN A 166 2.15 -3.74 15.14
N TYR A 167 1.91 -4.83 14.41
CA TYR A 167 2.94 -5.75 13.95
C TYR A 167 3.29 -5.58 12.48
N TYR A 168 2.36 -5.04 11.71
CA TYR A 168 2.54 -4.80 10.28
C TYR A 168 2.13 -3.35 10.01
N SER A 169 2.91 -2.65 9.18
CA SER A 169 2.48 -1.39 8.55
C SER A 169 1.45 -1.68 7.44
N GLY A 170 0.83 -0.64 6.90
CA GLY A 170 -0.04 -0.72 5.73
C GLY A 170 0.69 -1.19 4.47
N ALA A 171 1.93 -0.74 4.21
CA ALA A 171 2.74 -1.27 3.10
C ALA A 171 3.06 -2.76 3.29
N PHE A 172 3.36 -3.20 4.52
CA PHE A 172 3.62 -4.61 4.76
C PHE A 172 2.35 -5.45 4.59
N THR A 173 1.24 -4.99 5.17
CA THR A 173 -0.06 -5.66 5.08
C THR A 173 -0.52 -5.82 3.63
N SER A 174 -0.47 -4.73 2.85
CA SER A 174 -0.82 -4.75 1.43
C SER A 174 0.06 -5.71 0.62
N ALA A 175 1.38 -5.70 0.84
CA ALA A 175 2.31 -6.60 0.17
C ALA A 175 2.07 -8.07 0.49
N LEU A 176 1.74 -8.41 1.74
CA LEU A 176 1.40 -9.78 2.15
C LEU A 176 0.09 -10.25 1.53
N VAL A 177 -0.95 -9.42 1.54
CA VAL A 177 -2.24 -9.72 0.92
C VAL A 177 -2.08 -9.90 -0.59
N PHE A 178 -1.37 -8.98 -1.26
CA PHE A 178 -1.11 -9.08 -2.70
C PHE A 178 -0.28 -10.33 -3.03
N SER A 179 0.75 -10.63 -2.22
CA SER A 179 1.56 -11.85 -2.34
C SER A 179 0.71 -13.11 -2.24
N GLN A 180 -0.25 -13.16 -1.32
CA GLN A 180 -1.16 -14.29 -1.18
C GLN A 180 -2.08 -14.44 -2.39
N ILE A 181 -2.66 -13.35 -2.89
CA ILE A 181 -3.54 -13.35 -4.06
C ILE A 181 -2.79 -13.89 -5.28
N PHE A 182 -1.57 -13.39 -5.52
CA PHE A 182 -0.77 -13.73 -6.69
C PHE A 182 0.16 -14.94 -6.50
N GLN A 183 0.14 -15.56 -5.32
CA GLN A 183 0.97 -16.73 -4.96
C GLN A 183 2.46 -16.47 -5.21
N THR A 184 2.94 -15.33 -4.73
CA THR A 184 4.32 -14.88 -4.85
C THR A 184 4.90 -14.50 -3.49
N GLN A 185 6.17 -14.09 -3.48
CA GLN A 185 6.84 -13.52 -2.31
C GLN A 185 7.39 -12.14 -2.68
N THR A 186 7.67 -11.33 -1.67
CA THR A 186 8.44 -10.11 -1.82
C THR A 186 9.87 -10.43 -2.23
N THR A 187 10.50 -9.48 -2.93
CA THR A 187 11.94 -9.51 -3.22
C THR A 187 12.71 -8.73 -2.15
N PRO A 188 14.04 -8.92 -2.03
CA PRO A 188 14.84 -8.14 -1.09
C PRO A 188 14.75 -6.62 -1.27
N LEU A 189 14.49 -6.13 -2.49
CA LEU A 189 14.30 -4.71 -2.77
C LEU A 189 12.91 -4.22 -2.34
N GLU A 190 11.89 -5.06 -2.48
CA GLU A 190 10.54 -4.78 -1.96
C GLU A 190 10.54 -4.80 -0.43
N GLU A 191 11.26 -5.74 0.18
CA GLU A 191 11.46 -5.83 1.63
C GLU A 191 12.20 -4.62 2.20
N GLU A 192 13.18 -4.07 1.48
CA GLU A 192 13.84 -2.83 1.87
C GLU A 192 12.86 -1.66 1.94
N LEU A 193 11.96 -1.51 0.96
CA LEU A 193 10.93 -0.47 1.00
C LEU A 193 9.96 -0.67 2.17
N ILE A 194 9.52 -1.92 2.39
CA ILE A 194 8.66 -2.27 3.54
C ILE A 194 9.35 -1.96 4.86
N ALA A 195 10.63 -2.29 5.00
CA ALA A 195 11.40 -2.04 6.23
C ALA A 195 11.49 -0.55 6.59
N ILE A 196 11.54 0.34 5.59
CA ILE A 196 11.48 1.79 5.83
C ILE A 196 10.15 2.19 6.47
N THR A 197 9.05 1.54 6.08
CA THR A 197 7.74 1.89 6.62
C THR A 197 7.51 1.39 8.04
N LEU A 198 8.15 0.26 8.41
CA LEU A 198 8.20 -0.18 9.82
C LEU A 198 8.78 0.91 10.74
N LEU A 199 9.83 1.59 10.27
CA LEU A 199 10.42 2.73 10.98
C LEU A 199 9.52 3.97 10.95
N SER A 200 8.90 4.27 9.80
CA SER A 200 8.01 5.43 9.62
C SER A 200 6.86 5.40 10.62
N ASP A 201 6.16 4.28 10.71
CA ASP A 201 4.93 4.14 11.50
C ASP A 201 5.20 3.65 12.92
N ARG A 202 6.48 3.46 13.25
CA ARG A 202 6.93 2.97 14.56
C ARG A 202 6.27 1.64 14.91
N ILE A 203 6.28 0.72 13.95
CA ILE A 203 5.81 -0.65 14.12
C ILE A 203 6.68 -1.36 15.15
N ASP A 204 6.07 -2.27 15.92
CA ASP A 204 6.80 -3.11 16.86
C ASP A 204 7.80 -4.02 16.13
N LEU A 205 9.08 -3.85 16.41
CA LEU A 205 10.16 -4.59 15.74
C LEU A 205 10.42 -5.97 16.38
N ASP A 206 9.93 -6.21 17.60
CA ASP A 206 10.12 -7.51 18.28
C ASP A 206 9.24 -8.62 17.68
N HIS A 207 8.29 -8.23 16.82
CA HIS A 207 7.40 -9.17 16.14
C HIS A 207 7.99 -9.69 14.82
N GLY A 208 7.76 -10.97 14.55
CA GLY A 208 8.07 -11.56 13.24
C GLY A 208 9.54 -11.39 12.83
N ASP A 209 9.74 -10.92 11.61
CA ASP A 209 11.06 -10.63 11.03
C ASP A 209 11.31 -9.11 10.95
N ASN A 210 10.51 -8.29 11.64
CA ASN A 210 10.54 -6.83 11.53
C ASN A 210 11.91 -6.24 11.88
N LEU A 211 12.49 -6.65 13.02
CA LEU A 211 13.84 -6.24 13.40
C LEU A 211 14.87 -6.64 12.35
N ASP A 212 14.84 -7.89 11.87
CA ASP A 212 15.79 -8.36 10.85
C ASP A 212 15.64 -7.57 9.54
N MET A 213 14.42 -7.22 9.13
CA MET A 213 14.16 -6.38 7.97
C MET A 213 14.75 -4.98 8.14
N VAL A 214 14.57 -4.35 9.31
CA VAL A 214 15.13 -3.03 9.62
C VAL A 214 16.66 -3.07 9.69
N LEU A 215 17.25 -4.06 10.35
CA LEU A 215 18.72 -4.20 10.41
C LEU A 215 19.33 -4.41 9.01
N ASN A 216 18.58 -5.05 8.10
CA ASN A 216 18.98 -5.26 6.71
C ASN A 216 18.87 -4.02 5.80
N LEU A 217 18.45 -2.86 6.32
CA LEU A 217 18.50 -1.59 5.60
C LEU A 217 19.94 -1.08 5.38
N ALA A 218 20.90 -1.53 6.20
CA ALA A 218 22.32 -1.22 6.02
C ALA A 218 23.08 -2.46 5.50
N PRO A 219 23.69 -2.42 4.31
CA PRO A 219 23.79 -1.31 3.36
C PRO A 219 22.51 -1.11 2.53
N VAL A 220 22.29 0.13 2.06
CA VAL A 220 21.17 0.53 1.19
C VAL A 220 21.29 -0.14 -0.17
N LYS A 221 20.27 -0.91 -0.61
CA LYS A 221 20.32 -1.72 -1.84
C LYS A 221 19.53 -1.07 -2.97
N HIS A 222 18.42 -0.41 -2.65
CA HIS A 222 17.50 0.15 -3.64
C HIS A 222 18.05 1.46 -4.23
N GLU A 223 18.30 1.48 -5.54
CA GLU A 223 18.93 2.62 -6.25
C GLU A 223 18.22 3.96 -5.99
N ARG A 224 16.88 3.97 -6.01
CA ARG A 224 16.12 5.20 -5.73
C ARG A 224 16.15 5.62 -4.26
N ILE A 225 16.47 4.73 -3.34
CA ILE A 225 16.62 5.06 -1.92
C ILE A 225 18.05 5.57 -1.66
N GLN A 226 19.05 5.05 -2.38
CA GLN A 226 20.43 5.52 -2.28
C GLN A 226 20.58 7.03 -2.55
N CYS A 227 19.69 7.64 -3.33
CA CYS A 227 19.75 9.08 -3.62
C CYS A 227 19.58 9.96 -2.36
N PHE A 228 18.83 9.50 -1.36
CA PHE A 228 18.66 10.20 -0.08
C PHE A 228 19.94 10.23 0.76
N PHE A 229 20.86 9.33 0.46
CA PHE A 229 22.08 9.11 1.23
C PHE A 229 23.34 9.52 0.49
N LYS A 230 23.19 10.20 -0.65
CA LYS A 230 24.32 10.75 -1.40
C LYS A 230 25.14 11.63 -0.45
N ASP A 231 26.44 11.35 -0.37
CA ASP A 231 27.42 12.03 0.49
C ASP A 231 27.29 11.78 2.01
N LYS A 232 26.59 10.71 2.42
CA LYS A 232 26.55 10.25 3.83
C LYS A 232 27.50 9.08 4.07
N ASP A 233 28.13 9.07 5.24
CA ASP A 233 28.90 7.92 5.71
C ASP A 233 27.96 6.86 6.32
N LEU A 234 27.64 5.84 5.53
CA LEU A 234 26.74 4.76 5.93
C LEU A 234 27.38 3.75 6.89
N SER A 235 28.71 3.81 7.08
CA SER A 235 29.40 2.89 7.99
C SER A 235 29.03 3.12 9.46
N LEU A 236 28.59 4.33 9.81
CA LEU A 236 28.20 4.72 11.16
C LEU A 236 26.84 4.15 11.61
N ALA A 237 26.05 3.62 10.69
CA ALA A 237 24.74 3.02 10.96
C ALA A 237 24.73 1.49 10.74
N GLN A 238 25.88 0.87 10.44
CA GLN A 238 25.96 -0.58 10.28
C GLN A 238 25.80 -1.23 11.66
N ASP A 239 24.80 -2.12 11.78
CA ASP A 239 24.53 -2.97 12.94
C ASP A 239 23.98 -2.29 14.20
N ASP A 240 23.55 -1.01 14.13
CA ASP A 240 22.90 -0.31 15.23
C ASP A 240 21.50 0.20 14.83
N LEU A 241 20.47 -0.27 15.53
CA LEU A 241 19.08 0.12 15.28
C LEU A 241 18.88 1.64 15.43
N ASP A 242 19.54 2.26 16.41
CA ASP A 242 19.44 3.71 16.62
C ASP A 242 20.12 4.45 15.47
N GLY A 243 21.30 3.99 15.05
CA GLY A 243 21.99 4.47 13.85
C GLY A 243 21.15 4.40 12.58
N ILE A 244 20.53 3.23 12.31
CA ILE A 244 19.66 3.01 11.14
C ILE A 244 18.43 3.91 11.21
N SER A 245 17.77 3.97 12.37
CA SER A 245 16.57 4.78 12.58
C SER A 245 16.85 6.27 12.37
N ASN A 246 17.98 6.77 12.88
CA ASN A 246 18.39 8.16 12.65
C ASN A 246 18.73 8.42 11.19
N LEU A 247 19.49 7.52 10.57
CA LEU A 247 19.89 7.63 9.18
C LEU A 247 18.66 7.72 8.27
N TYR A 248 17.75 6.76 8.35
CA TYR A 248 16.54 6.74 7.52
C TYR A 248 15.53 7.82 7.91
N GLY A 249 15.35 8.08 9.21
CA GLY A 249 14.45 9.10 9.73
C GLY A 249 14.77 10.49 9.17
N PHE A 250 16.02 10.95 9.32
CA PHE A 250 16.41 12.30 8.93
C PHE A 250 16.64 12.48 7.43
N ASN A 251 17.01 11.42 6.70
CA ASN A 251 17.41 11.56 5.30
C ASN A 251 16.39 11.02 4.30
N CYS A 252 15.52 10.07 4.67
CA CYS A 252 14.56 9.43 3.78
C CYS A 252 13.10 9.69 4.22
N ILE A 253 12.71 9.20 5.39
CA ILE A 253 11.32 9.19 5.87
C ILE A 253 10.76 10.62 5.98
N ASN A 254 11.52 11.54 6.59
CA ASN A 254 11.09 12.94 6.71
C ASN A 254 10.91 13.63 5.35
N TYR A 255 11.71 13.27 4.33
CA TYR A 255 11.59 13.84 3.00
C TYR A 255 10.34 13.34 2.27
N ILE A 256 10.06 12.03 2.34
CA ILE A 256 8.85 11.45 1.75
C ILE A 256 7.62 12.05 2.42
N ASN A 257 7.58 12.08 3.76
CA ASN A 257 6.49 12.70 4.52
C ASN A 257 6.34 14.21 4.27
N ALA A 258 7.43 14.91 3.92
CA ALA A 258 7.35 16.33 3.61
C ALA A 258 6.60 16.59 2.30
N LEU A 259 6.72 15.70 1.30
CA LEU A 259 6.05 15.87 0.00
C LEU A 259 4.53 16.03 0.17
N SER A 260 3.88 15.11 0.87
CA SER A 260 2.42 15.19 1.09
C SER A 260 1.98 16.33 1.99
N ARG A 261 2.90 16.91 2.79
CA ARG A 261 2.61 18.07 3.64
C ARG A 261 2.72 19.40 2.88
N PHE A 262 3.54 19.45 1.83
CA PHE A 262 3.83 20.66 1.07
C PHE A 262 3.09 20.75 -0.27
N GLU A 263 2.27 19.77 -0.65
CA GLU A 263 1.47 19.86 -1.87
C GLU A 263 0.57 21.09 -1.84
N TRP A 264 0.86 22.02 -2.77
CA TRP A 264 0.02 23.15 -3.15
C TRP A 264 -0.92 22.63 -4.25
N GLY A 265 -2.22 22.67 -4.00
CA GLY A 265 -3.26 22.29 -4.98
C GLY A 265 -3.25 23.16 -6.23
#